data_AF-A0A1N6SJK8-F1
#
_entry.id   AF-A0A1N6SJK8-F1
#
_cell.length_a   1.000
_cell.length_b   1.000
_cell.length_c   1.000
_cell.angle_alpha   90.00
_cell.angle_beta   90.00
_cell.angle_gamma   90.00
#
_symmetry.space_group_name_H-M   'P 1'
#
loop_
_entity.id
_entity.type
_entity.pdbx_description
1 polymer ?
#
loop_
_entity_poly.entity_id
_entity_poly.type
_entity_poly.pdbx_seq_one_letter_code
_entity_poly.pdbx_strand_id
1 'polypeptide(L)'
;MDSLENHQVQIKYTQINRRNDSIIFTDYDFQVNDSMYFYPASTVKFPTAVLALEKLNEIDTLAINTRYYIEGDTIESTFAKDISEIFVVSDNLANNRLVEFLGFEAINQNLTNKGISPVRLSHRLEYHSDDLRTKPLIIYLNDSTTGITQSLLNKTPEHLQLSQIDKGIGYYEDDALIEAPFNFSQKNYYPISAQHNLLKRVLFPQNFKLSQRFKISELQRQLLLQAMHTTPQKAGYDPVTYYDSYCKFFMFGDTKKDIPEHIEIYNKVGYAYGTLTDCAYIKDTKNNIDFLLTATILVNKDGIFNDDTFEYDEIGIPFLAQLGREIYQQEASRK
;
A
#
# COMPACT_ATOMS: atom_id res chain seq x y z
N MET A 1 -11.41 -6.33 22.84
CA MET A 1 -10.13 -5.58 22.92
C MET A 1 -10.17 -4.81 24.22
N ASP A 2 -9.39 -5.26 25.19
CA ASP A 2 -9.57 -4.84 26.59
C ASP A 2 -8.81 -3.54 26.93
N SER A 3 -7.97 -3.03 26.00
CA SER A 3 -7.37 -1.69 26.05
C SER A 3 -7.06 -1.16 24.65
N LEU A 4 -7.78 -0.12 24.19
CA LEU A 4 -7.53 0.57 22.92
C LEU A 4 -6.16 1.27 22.86
N GLU A 5 -5.70 1.78 24.00
CA GLU A 5 -4.52 2.65 24.10
C GLU A 5 -3.22 1.90 23.72
N ASN A 6 -3.17 0.60 24.01
CA ASN A 6 -2.01 -0.25 23.70
C ASN A 6 -1.88 -0.60 22.21
N HIS A 7 -2.93 -0.36 21.42
CA HIS A 7 -3.01 -0.82 20.04
C HIS A 7 -2.84 0.29 18.98
N GLN A 8 -2.64 1.55 19.39
CA GLN A 8 -2.39 2.69 18.50
C GLN A 8 -3.36 2.75 17.30
N VAL A 9 -4.62 2.40 17.55
CA VAL A 9 -5.63 2.26 16.50
C VAL A 9 -5.94 3.62 15.90
N GLN A 10 -5.84 3.73 14.58
CA GLN A 10 -6.36 4.90 13.85
C GLN A 10 -7.28 4.43 12.75
N ILE A 11 -8.42 5.11 12.56
CA ILE A 11 -9.42 4.74 11.56
C ILE A 11 -9.88 6.01 10.84
N LYS A 12 -9.85 5.96 9.51
CA LYS A 12 -10.41 6.97 8.62
C LYS A 12 -11.44 6.33 7.71
N TYR A 13 -12.68 6.77 7.83
CA TYR A 13 -13.81 6.30 7.03
C TYR A 13 -14.32 7.45 6.15
N THR A 14 -14.63 7.14 4.90
CA THR A 14 -15.33 8.07 4.01
C THR A 14 -16.63 7.46 3.55
N GLN A 15 -17.69 8.14 3.92
CA GLN A 15 -19.01 7.97 3.34
C GLN A 15 -19.05 8.54 1.92
N ILE A 16 -19.59 7.78 0.98
CA ILE A 16 -19.75 8.20 -0.41
C ILE A 16 -21.23 8.46 -0.68
N ASN A 17 -21.56 9.70 -1.04
CA ASN A 17 -22.92 10.07 -1.43
C ASN A 17 -22.93 10.43 -2.92
N ARG A 18 -23.67 9.67 -3.73
CA ARG A 18 -23.89 9.97 -5.15
C ARG A 18 -25.15 10.82 -5.30
N ARG A 19 -25.02 12.01 -5.90
CA ARG A 19 -26.12 12.89 -6.28
C ARG A 19 -25.99 13.19 -7.77
N ASN A 20 -26.82 12.55 -8.59
CA ASN A 20 -26.68 12.54 -10.05
C ASN A 20 -25.24 12.09 -10.43
N ASP A 21 -24.55 12.86 -11.26
CA ASP A 21 -23.16 12.58 -11.67
C ASP A 21 -22.11 13.07 -10.65
N SER A 22 -22.53 13.65 -9.52
CA SER A 22 -21.62 14.18 -8.50
C SER A 22 -21.41 13.19 -7.35
N ILE A 23 -20.14 13.03 -6.97
CA ILE A 23 -19.72 12.25 -5.82
C ILE A 23 -19.36 13.21 -4.69
N ILE A 24 -19.98 13.05 -3.52
CA ILE A 24 -19.74 13.87 -2.33
C ILE A 24 -19.18 12.97 -1.23
N PHE A 25 -18.01 13.32 -0.72
CA PHE A 25 -17.36 12.62 0.39
C PHE A 25 -17.73 13.26 1.72
N THR A 26 -17.94 12.43 2.73
CA THR A 26 -18.01 12.85 4.13
C THR A 26 -17.07 11.99 4.93
N ASP A 27 -16.05 12.63 5.51
CA ASP A 27 -14.94 11.96 6.18
C ASP A 27 -15.19 11.93 7.68
N TYR A 28 -14.88 10.80 8.30
CA TYR A 28 -14.93 10.61 9.74
C TYR A 28 -13.60 9.99 10.20
N ASP A 29 -13.03 10.61 11.23
CA ASP A 29 -11.72 10.28 11.75
C ASP A 29 -11.86 9.81 13.20
N PHE A 30 -11.20 8.69 13.51
CA PHE A 30 -11.03 8.18 14.86
C PHE A 30 -9.54 8.05 15.15
N GLN A 31 -9.04 8.85 16.09
CA GLN A 31 -7.64 8.91 16.52
C GLN A 31 -6.61 9.16 15.40
N VAL A 32 -7.05 9.64 14.22
CA VAL A 32 -6.17 9.98 13.11
C VAL A 32 -5.21 11.08 13.53
N ASN A 33 -3.92 10.78 13.55
CA ASN A 33 -2.88 11.74 13.93
C ASN A 33 -1.61 11.49 13.12
N ASP A 34 -1.40 12.31 12.10
CA ASP A 34 -0.24 12.18 11.22
C ASP A 34 1.08 12.40 12.00
N SER A 35 1.09 13.15 13.11
CA SER A 35 2.30 13.33 13.94
C SER A 35 2.65 12.11 14.81
N MET A 36 1.80 11.08 14.87
CA MET A 36 2.05 9.82 15.57
C MET A 36 2.51 8.75 14.59
N TYR A 37 3.75 8.31 14.75
CA TYR A 37 4.36 7.36 13.83
C TYR A 37 3.78 5.95 13.97
N PHE A 38 3.54 5.30 12.83
CA PHE A 38 3.44 3.85 12.70
C PHE A 38 4.22 3.42 11.45
N TYR A 39 4.70 2.17 11.42
CA TYR A 39 5.43 1.66 10.26
C TYR A 39 4.43 1.25 9.16
N PRO A 40 4.49 1.83 7.95
CA PRO A 40 3.47 1.60 6.91
C PRO A 40 3.59 0.25 6.21
N ALA A 41 4.68 -0.49 6.43
CA ALA A 41 4.93 -1.78 5.79
C ALA A 41 4.67 -1.75 4.27
N SER A 42 3.98 -2.76 3.73
CA SER A 42 3.70 -2.90 2.29
C SER A 42 2.68 -1.91 1.72
N THR A 43 2.05 -1.02 2.50
CA THR A 43 1.12 -0.03 1.93
C THR A 43 1.84 0.97 1.02
N VAL A 44 3.15 1.18 1.23
CA VAL A 44 4.00 2.04 0.39
C VAL A 44 4.11 1.56 -1.05
N LYS A 45 3.74 0.31 -1.36
CA LYS A 45 3.74 -0.20 -2.74
C LYS A 45 2.66 0.46 -3.61
N PHE A 46 1.58 0.94 -2.99
CA PHE A 46 0.49 1.60 -3.71
C PHE A 46 0.95 2.89 -4.41
N PRO A 47 1.53 3.90 -3.72
CA PRO A 47 2.04 5.09 -4.39
C PRO A 47 3.11 4.76 -5.44
N THR A 48 3.98 3.78 -5.18
CA THR A 48 5.00 3.34 -6.15
C THR A 48 4.37 2.85 -7.45
N ALA A 49 3.36 1.97 -7.38
CA ALA A 49 2.67 1.44 -8.56
C ALA A 49 1.97 2.55 -9.37
N VAL A 50 1.29 3.49 -8.69
CA VAL A 50 0.59 4.60 -9.35
C VAL A 50 1.57 5.53 -10.07
N LEU A 51 2.68 5.88 -9.42
CA LEU A 51 3.68 6.77 -10.00
C LEU A 51 4.51 6.09 -11.09
N ALA A 52 4.71 4.78 -11.03
CA ALA A 52 5.32 4.02 -12.12
C ALA A 52 4.48 4.10 -13.39
N LEU A 53 3.15 3.95 -13.27
CA LEU A 53 2.23 4.16 -14.39
C LEU A 53 2.25 5.60 -14.90
N GLU A 54 2.33 6.58 -14.01
CA GLU A 54 2.39 8.00 -14.41
C GLU A 54 3.68 8.28 -15.20
N LYS A 55 4.85 7.85 -14.70
CA LYS A 55 6.12 7.99 -15.42
C LYS A 55 6.10 7.22 -16.75
N LEU A 56 5.53 6.02 -16.77
CA LEU A 56 5.37 5.23 -17.99
C LEU A 56 4.53 5.97 -19.04
N ASN A 57 3.46 6.64 -18.62
CA ASN A 57 2.58 7.43 -19.49
C ASN A 57 3.27 8.67 -20.09
N GLU A 58 4.42 9.09 -19.55
CA GLU A 58 5.23 10.20 -20.07
C GLU A 58 6.31 9.74 -21.07
N ILE A 59 6.45 8.43 -21.32
CA ILE A 59 7.49 7.86 -22.18
C ILE A 59 6.83 7.11 -23.35
N ASP A 60 6.74 7.77 -24.51
CA ASP A 60 6.05 7.26 -25.71
C ASP A 60 6.56 5.90 -26.21
N THR A 61 7.82 5.56 -25.93
CA THR A 61 8.45 4.31 -26.40
C THR A 61 8.14 3.10 -25.50
N LEU A 62 7.49 3.31 -24.35
CA LEU A 62 7.22 2.26 -23.38
C LEU A 62 5.72 2.02 -23.21
N ALA A 63 5.35 0.76 -23.08
CA ALA A 63 3.99 0.31 -22.79
C ALA A 63 3.96 -0.50 -21.50
N ILE A 64 2.77 -0.74 -20.97
CA ILE A 64 2.61 -1.48 -19.70
C ILE A 64 3.11 -2.94 -19.79
N ASN A 65 3.11 -3.50 -21.00
CA ASN A 65 3.59 -4.84 -21.30
C ASN A 65 5.04 -4.85 -21.82
N THR A 66 5.73 -3.71 -21.83
CA THR A 66 7.15 -3.67 -22.18
C THR A 66 7.93 -4.51 -21.19
N ARG A 67 8.70 -5.47 -21.73
CA ARG A 67 9.56 -6.34 -20.93
C ARG A 67 10.77 -5.57 -20.45
N TYR A 68 11.21 -5.86 -19.23
CA TYR A 68 12.46 -5.38 -18.70
C TYR A 68 13.01 -6.33 -17.63
N TYR A 69 14.28 -6.16 -17.29
CA TYR A 69 14.90 -6.71 -16.10
C TYR A 69 15.84 -5.68 -15.47
N ILE A 70 16.22 -5.89 -14.21
CA ILE A 70 17.17 -5.02 -13.51
C ILE A 70 18.59 -5.44 -13.84
N GLU A 71 19.50 -4.48 -14.06
CA GLU A 71 20.91 -4.78 -14.25
C GLU A 71 21.46 -5.63 -13.07
N GLY A 72 22.03 -6.79 -13.41
CA GLY A 72 22.53 -7.78 -12.45
C GLY A 72 21.47 -8.76 -11.92
N ASP A 73 20.22 -8.65 -12.37
CA ASP A 73 19.15 -9.63 -12.16
C ASP A 73 18.90 -10.42 -13.47
N THR A 74 18.34 -11.62 -13.36
CA THR A 74 17.91 -12.46 -14.49
C THR A 74 16.39 -12.55 -14.62
N ILE A 75 15.63 -11.97 -13.67
CA ILE A 75 14.18 -12.02 -13.67
C ILE A 75 13.61 -10.97 -14.64
N GLU A 76 13.06 -11.44 -15.77
CA GLU A 76 12.24 -10.61 -16.65
C GLU A 76 10.83 -10.38 -16.08
N SER A 77 10.34 -9.15 -16.24
CA SER A 77 8.97 -8.76 -15.89
C SER A 77 8.42 -7.71 -16.86
N THR A 78 7.19 -7.28 -16.61
CA THR A 78 6.54 -6.12 -17.24
C THR A 78 5.92 -5.25 -16.15
N PHE A 79 5.64 -3.99 -16.45
CA PHE A 79 4.94 -3.11 -15.50
C PHE A 79 3.58 -3.68 -15.10
N ALA A 80 2.85 -4.30 -16.05
CA ALA A 80 1.56 -4.92 -15.77
C ALA A 80 1.69 -6.10 -14.79
N LYS A 81 2.71 -6.95 -14.99
CA LYS A 81 2.98 -8.09 -14.12
C LYS A 81 3.40 -7.63 -12.73
N ASP A 82 4.37 -6.72 -12.63
CA ASP A 82 4.83 -6.21 -11.33
C ASP A 82 3.69 -5.52 -10.55
N ILE A 83 2.83 -4.73 -11.22
CA ILE A 83 1.65 -4.13 -10.59
C ILE A 83 0.66 -5.20 -10.11
N SER A 84 0.41 -6.23 -10.92
CA SER A 84 -0.43 -7.36 -10.50
C SER A 84 0.12 -8.04 -9.24
N GLU A 85 1.41 -8.40 -9.24
CA GLU A 85 2.09 -9.06 -8.11
C GLU A 85 2.07 -8.19 -6.83
N ILE A 86 2.21 -6.87 -6.96
CA ILE A 86 2.13 -5.92 -5.84
C ILE A 86 0.76 -5.94 -5.14
N PHE A 87 -0.34 -6.01 -5.89
CA PHE A 87 -1.67 -5.94 -5.29
C PHE A 87 -2.23 -7.31 -4.90
N VAL A 88 -1.91 -8.35 -5.68
CA VAL A 88 -2.48 -9.69 -5.49
C VAL A 88 -1.77 -10.45 -4.37
N VAL A 89 -0.43 -10.49 -4.39
CA VAL A 89 0.37 -11.26 -3.42
C VAL A 89 1.31 -10.40 -2.58
N SER A 90 1.27 -9.08 -2.78
CA SER A 90 2.16 -8.14 -2.09
C SER A 90 3.63 -8.49 -2.27
N ASP A 91 4.06 -8.73 -3.52
CA ASP A 91 5.45 -9.05 -3.85
C ASP A 91 6.39 -7.87 -3.58
N ASN A 92 7.54 -8.11 -2.95
CA ASN A 92 8.53 -7.08 -2.62
C ASN A 92 9.46 -6.76 -3.79
N LEU A 93 9.85 -7.78 -4.57
CA LEU A 93 10.76 -7.63 -5.70
C LEU A 93 10.10 -6.81 -6.80
N ALA A 94 8.84 -7.09 -7.13
CA ALA A 94 8.03 -6.31 -8.05
C ALA A 94 7.98 -4.82 -7.66
N ASN A 95 7.73 -4.52 -6.38
CA ASN A 95 7.80 -3.13 -5.90
C ASN A 95 9.20 -2.54 -6.05
N ASN A 96 10.24 -3.28 -5.65
CA ASN A 96 11.61 -2.78 -5.70
C ASN A 96 12.04 -2.49 -7.15
N ARG A 97 11.62 -3.28 -8.14
CA ARG A 97 11.82 -2.97 -9.57
C ARG A 97 11.17 -1.65 -9.99
N LEU A 98 9.94 -1.38 -9.52
CA LEU A 98 9.29 -0.09 -9.77
C LEU A 98 9.98 1.07 -9.04
N VAL A 99 10.56 0.83 -7.86
CA VAL A 99 11.43 1.81 -7.19
C VAL A 99 12.69 2.08 -8.01
N GLU A 100 13.33 1.06 -8.59
CA GLU A 100 14.50 1.25 -9.46
C GLU A 100 14.17 2.12 -10.68
N PHE A 101 12.95 1.96 -11.21
CA PHE A 101 12.45 2.79 -12.31
C PHE A 101 12.20 4.25 -11.90
N LEU A 102 11.79 4.51 -10.65
CA LEU A 102 11.35 5.84 -10.21
C LEU A 102 12.43 6.64 -9.46
N GLY A 103 13.06 6.04 -8.46
CA GLY A 103 13.79 6.73 -7.38
C GLY A 103 12.88 7.28 -6.28
N PHE A 104 13.40 7.35 -5.05
CA PHE A 104 12.69 7.80 -3.86
C PHE A 104 12.36 9.30 -3.89
N GLU A 105 13.25 10.17 -4.39
CA GLU A 105 12.96 11.61 -4.50
C GLU A 105 11.79 11.86 -5.44
N ALA A 106 11.80 11.18 -6.59
CA ALA A 106 10.73 11.31 -7.58
C ALA A 106 9.40 10.87 -6.97
N ILE A 107 9.38 9.77 -6.20
CA ILE A 107 8.18 9.31 -5.50
C ILE A 107 7.69 10.39 -4.51
N ASN A 108 8.53 10.79 -3.56
CA ASN A 108 8.15 11.70 -2.49
C ASN A 108 7.71 13.08 -3.01
N GLN A 109 8.43 13.63 -4.00
CA GLN A 109 8.13 14.92 -4.58
C GLN A 109 6.83 14.89 -5.39
N ASN A 110 6.57 13.83 -6.16
CA ASN A 110 5.32 13.72 -6.93
C ASN A 110 4.09 13.62 -6.03
N LEU A 111 4.17 12.84 -4.94
CA LEU A 111 3.09 12.76 -3.96
C LEU A 111 2.83 14.12 -3.32
N THR A 112 3.89 14.79 -2.85
CA THR A 112 3.79 16.11 -2.22
C THR A 112 3.19 17.14 -3.16
N ASN A 113 3.65 17.20 -4.42
CA ASN A 113 3.13 18.11 -5.44
C ASN A 113 1.64 17.91 -5.74
N LYS A 114 1.14 16.67 -5.58
CA LYS A 114 -0.28 16.32 -5.77
C LYS A 114 -1.12 16.51 -4.49
N GLY A 115 -0.52 17.05 -3.43
CA GLY A 115 -1.16 17.28 -2.13
C GLY A 115 -1.40 15.98 -1.35
N ILE A 116 -0.55 14.96 -1.56
CA ILE A 116 -0.49 13.75 -0.74
C ILE A 116 0.72 13.91 0.17
N SER A 117 0.48 14.37 1.38
CA SER A 117 1.48 14.75 2.36
C SER A 117 0.87 14.65 3.76
N PRO A 118 1.65 14.36 4.81
CA PRO A 118 3.09 14.05 4.75
C PRO A 118 3.36 12.62 4.27
N VAL A 119 4.55 12.38 3.69
CA VAL A 119 4.98 11.07 3.20
C VAL A 119 6.49 10.99 3.05
N ARG A 120 7.07 9.82 3.30
CA ARG A 120 8.46 9.47 3.01
C ARG A 120 8.58 8.00 2.62
N LEU A 121 9.08 7.74 1.42
CA LEU A 121 9.69 6.46 1.04
C LEU A 121 11.20 6.68 0.98
N SER A 122 11.98 5.87 1.67
CA SER A 122 13.43 6.03 1.84
C SER A 122 14.23 4.75 1.68
N HIS A 123 13.59 3.59 1.63
CA HIS A 123 14.28 2.31 1.50
C HIS A 123 13.47 1.27 0.73
N ARG A 124 14.19 0.29 0.19
CA ARG A 124 13.65 -0.90 -0.46
C ARG A 124 12.99 -1.82 0.56
N LEU A 125 12.12 -2.70 0.09
CA LEU A 125 11.45 -3.67 0.94
C LEU A 125 12.25 -4.97 1.03
N GLU A 126 12.03 -5.72 2.11
CA GLU A 126 12.65 -7.02 2.44
C GLU A 126 14.12 -6.97 2.90
N TYR A 127 14.96 -6.20 2.23
CA TYR A 127 16.38 -6.09 2.59
C TYR A 127 16.80 -4.64 2.80
N HIS A 128 17.81 -4.47 3.66
CA HIS A 128 18.47 -3.19 3.85
C HIS A 128 19.64 -3.05 2.87
N SER A 129 19.80 -1.84 2.32
CA SER A 129 20.91 -1.49 1.43
C SER A 129 21.23 -0.02 1.62
N ASP A 130 22.46 0.29 2.02
CA ASP A 130 22.98 1.65 2.09
C ASP A 130 23.22 2.27 0.71
N ASP A 131 23.22 1.46 -0.36
CA ASP A 131 23.33 1.99 -1.72
C ASP A 131 22.05 2.75 -2.12
N LEU A 132 22.18 4.07 -2.10
CA LEU A 132 21.16 5.02 -2.50
C LEU A 132 21.03 5.13 -4.02
N ARG A 133 21.83 4.43 -4.82
CA ARG A 133 21.64 4.43 -6.28
C ARG A 133 20.52 3.50 -6.68
N THR A 134 19.71 3.94 -7.66
CA THR A 134 18.85 3.01 -8.37
C THR A 134 19.66 2.16 -9.34
N LYS A 135 19.27 0.90 -9.51
CA LYS A 135 19.83 0.02 -10.53
C LYS A 135 19.19 0.31 -11.88
N PRO A 136 19.98 0.39 -12.98
CA PRO A 136 19.43 0.51 -14.32
C PRO A 136 18.44 -0.61 -14.67
N LEU A 137 17.39 -0.27 -15.39
CA LEU A 137 16.52 -1.22 -16.08
C LEU A 137 17.08 -1.45 -17.47
N ILE A 138 17.19 -2.71 -17.88
CA ILE A 138 17.38 -3.10 -19.27
C ILE A 138 16.01 -3.36 -19.86
N ILE A 139 15.61 -2.55 -20.84
CA ILE A 139 14.26 -2.50 -21.40
C ILE A 139 14.28 -3.03 -22.82
N TYR A 140 13.42 -3.99 -23.14
CA TYR A 140 13.24 -4.49 -24.51
C TYR A 140 12.44 -3.47 -25.34
N LEU A 141 13.11 -2.77 -26.25
CA LEU A 141 12.48 -1.83 -27.20
C LEU A 141 11.82 -2.58 -28.37
N ASN A 142 12.34 -3.76 -28.69
CA ASN A 142 11.77 -4.76 -29.60
C ASN A 142 12.46 -6.12 -29.31
N ASP A 143 12.16 -7.15 -30.11
CA ASP A 143 12.70 -8.51 -29.92
C ASP A 143 14.23 -8.63 -30.05
N SER A 144 14.89 -7.61 -30.59
CA SER A 144 16.33 -7.63 -30.89
C SER A 144 17.12 -6.46 -30.31
N THR A 145 16.45 -5.46 -29.74
CA THR A 145 17.06 -4.21 -29.25
C THR A 145 16.64 -3.93 -27.83
N THR A 146 17.63 -3.67 -26.97
CA THR A 146 17.41 -3.20 -25.61
C THR A 146 17.87 -1.75 -25.45
N GLY A 147 17.16 -1.02 -24.58
CA GLY A 147 17.58 0.24 -24.01
C GLY A 147 17.99 0.05 -22.55
N ILE A 148 18.65 1.06 -21.98
CA ILE A 148 19.07 1.06 -20.57
C ILE A 148 18.65 2.39 -19.92
N THR A 149 18.06 2.33 -18.73
CA THR A 149 17.78 3.55 -17.96
C THR A 149 19.02 4.04 -17.24
N GLN A 150 19.08 5.33 -16.92
CA GLN A 150 20.17 5.85 -16.10
C GLN A 150 19.94 5.53 -14.63
N SER A 151 21.03 5.22 -13.92
CA SER A 151 21.04 5.15 -12.46
C SER A 151 20.80 6.54 -11.87
N LEU A 152 19.93 6.61 -10.87
CA LEU A 152 19.62 7.83 -10.12
C LEU A 152 20.24 7.73 -8.74
N LEU A 153 20.91 8.80 -8.28
CA LEU A 153 21.41 8.88 -6.90
C LEU A 153 20.33 9.51 -6.01
N ASN A 154 19.76 8.71 -5.11
CA ASN A 154 18.85 9.21 -4.09
C ASN A 154 19.62 9.95 -2.99
N LYS A 155 18.94 10.86 -2.29
CA LYS A 155 19.46 11.60 -1.15
C LYS A 155 19.44 10.70 0.09
N THR A 156 20.40 10.92 0.97
CA THR A 156 20.34 10.35 2.32
C THR A 156 19.09 10.89 3.02
N PRO A 157 18.19 10.01 3.50
CA PRO A 157 16.98 10.46 4.18
C PRO A 157 17.34 11.08 5.54
N GLU A 158 16.83 12.29 5.80
CA GLU A 158 16.90 12.90 7.14
C GLU A 158 16.07 12.09 8.14
N HIS A 159 16.47 12.06 9.42
CA HIS A 159 15.72 11.37 10.47
C HIS A 159 14.34 12.01 10.69
N LEU A 160 13.28 11.20 10.67
CA LEU A 160 11.93 11.65 11.00
C LEU A 160 11.85 12.16 12.43
N GLN A 161 11.18 13.29 12.61
CA GLN A 161 10.88 13.88 13.90
C GLN A 161 9.38 13.76 14.16
N LEU A 162 8.95 12.56 14.60
CA LEU A 162 7.54 12.22 14.87
C LEU A 162 7.40 11.69 16.29
N SER A 163 6.22 11.83 16.88
CA SER A 163 5.92 11.19 18.16
C SER A 163 5.81 9.68 17.99
N GLN A 164 6.15 8.92 19.04
CA GLN A 164 6.11 7.45 19.02
C GLN A 164 7.02 6.82 17.94
N ILE A 165 8.12 7.49 17.58
CA ILE A 165 9.10 7.01 16.58
C ILE A 165 10.03 5.93 17.14
N ASP A 166 10.36 6.00 18.42
CA ASP A 166 11.00 4.93 19.17
C ASP A 166 9.91 4.12 19.87
N LYS A 167 9.92 2.80 19.72
CA LYS A 167 8.86 1.92 20.25
C LYS A 167 9.41 0.69 20.95
N GLY A 168 8.62 0.16 21.88
CA GLY A 168 8.94 -1.08 22.57
C GLY A 168 9.95 -0.91 23.69
N ILE A 169 10.27 -2.04 24.32
CA ILE A 169 11.24 -2.15 25.41
C ILE A 169 12.51 -2.90 24.97
N GLY A 170 12.47 -3.55 23.82
CA GLY A 170 13.61 -4.25 23.24
C GLY A 170 13.41 -4.61 21.78
N TYR A 171 14.47 -5.08 21.13
CA TYR A 171 14.40 -5.64 19.79
C TYR A 171 15.55 -6.61 19.53
N TYR A 172 15.36 -7.50 18.57
CA TYR A 172 16.44 -8.37 18.07
C TYR A 172 17.20 -7.72 16.91
N GLU A 173 18.52 -7.84 16.97
CA GLU A 173 19.48 -7.51 15.90
C GLU A 173 20.58 -8.57 15.91
N ASP A 174 20.83 -9.22 14.77
CA ASP A 174 21.80 -10.33 14.64
C ASP A 174 21.68 -11.40 15.74
N ASP A 175 20.45 -11.87 15.99
CA ASP A 175 20.07 -12.84 17.03
C ASP A 175 20.33 -12.40 18.49
N ALA A 176 20.75 -11.15 18.72
CA ALA A 176 20.94 -10.59 20.05
C ALA A 176 19.76 -9.70 20.45
N LEU A 177 19.27 -9.89 21.68
CA LEU A 177 18.28 -9.00 22.28
C LEU A 177 18.97 -7.71 22.75
N ILE A 178 18.53 -6.58 22.21
CA ILE A 178 18.90 -5.25 22.63
C ILE A 178 17.79 -4.69 23.53
N GLU A 179 18.11 -4.42 24.80
CA GLU A 179 17.18 -3.86 25.79
C GLU A 179 17.01 -2.33 25.65
N ALA A 180 16.55 -1.88 24.49
CA ALA A 180 16.24 -0.49 24.21
C ALA A 180 15.07 -0.38 23.22
N PRO A 181 14.35 0.75 23.18
CA PRO A 181 13.33 0.98 22.15
C PRO A 181 13.91 0.88 20.73
N PHE A 182 13.17 0.27 19.81
CA PHE A 182 13.53 0.21 18.40
C PHE A 182 13.26 1.54 17.71
N ASN A 183 14.26 2.05 16.99
CA ASN A 183 14.22 3.36 16.36
C ASN A 183 13.73 3.29 14.91
N PHE A 184 12.56 3.87 14.62
CA PHE A 184 11.99 3.91 13.27
C PHE A 184 12.34 5.18 12.45
N SER A 185 13.18 6.08 12.98
CA SER A 185 13.41 7.41 12.39
C SER A 185 14.00 7.41 10.98
N GLN A 186 14.57 6.31 10.49
CA GLN A 186 15.08 6.13 9.12
C GLN A 186 14.15 5.32 8.19
N LYS A 187 13.06 4.74 8.72
CA LYS A 187 12.11 3.87 8.00
C LYS A 187 11.07 4.63 7.17
N ASN A 188 10.40 3.98 6.23
CA ASN A 188 9.30 4.61 5.49
C ASN A 188 8.22 5.21 6.42
N TYR A 189 7.54 6.25 5.97
CA TYR A 189 6.44 6.92 6.67
C TYR A 189 5.33 7.29 5.69
N TYR A 190 4.15 6.74 5.92
CA TYR A 190 3.00 6.93 5.05
C TYR A 190 1.73 6.84 5.89
N PRO A 191 1.29 7.95 6.53
CA PRO A 191 0.17 7.92 7.47
C PRO A 191 -1.14 7.62 6.76
N ILE A 192 -2.15 7.14 7.52
CA ILE A 192 -3.42 6.72 6.93
C ILE A 192 -4.14 7.87 6.21
N SER A 193 -3.96 9.13 6.62
CA SER A 193 -4.49 10.30 5.92
C SER A 193 -3.96 10.39 4.49
N ALA A 194 -2.66 10.19 4.29
CA ALA A 194 -2.02 10.19 2.98
C ALA A 194 -2.40 8.96 2.14
N GLN A 195 -2.48 7.79 2.77
CA GLN A 195 -2.96 6.55 2.13
C GLN A 195 -4.38 6.71 1.57
N HIS A 196 -5.30 7.17 2.42
CA HIS A 196 -6.71 7.37 2.09
C HIS A 196 -6.90 8.42 1.00
N ASN A 197 -6.14 9.52 1.06
CA ASN A 197 -6.17 10.60 0.08
C ASN A 197 -5.62 10.20 -1.29
N LEU A 198 -4.61 9.32 -1.33
CA LEU A 198 -4.13 8.73 -2.57
C LEU A 198 -5.21 7.85 -3.20
N LEU A 199 -5.81 6.95 -2.40
CA LEU A 199 -6.87 6.06 -2.85
C LEU A 199 -8.04 6.82 -3.48
N LYS A 200 -8.53 7.88 -2.84
CA LYS A 200 -9.59 8.75 -3.39
C LYS A 200 -9.24 9.33 -4.76
N ARG A 201 -8.00 9.77 -4.96
CA ARG A 201 -7.54 10.37 -6.23
C ARG A 201 -7.46 9.35 -7.35
N VAL A 202 -7.07 8.11 -7.05
CA VAL A 202 -7.00 7.00 -8.02
C VAL A 202 -8.42 6.59 -8.45
N LEU A 203 -9.32 6.41 -7.48
CA LEU A 203 -10.69 5.95 -7.74
C LEU A 203 -11.56 7.03 -8.38
N PHE A 204 -11.48 8.25 -7.86
CA PHE A 204 -12.38 9.36 -8.20
C PHE A 204 -11.60 10.59 -8.67
N PRO A 205 -10.78 10.50 -9.75
CA PRO A 205 -9.91 11.58 -10.18
C PRO A 205 -10.67 12.87 -10.52
N GLN A 206 -11.92 12.75 -10.99
CA GLN A 206 -12.76 13.90 -11.36
C GLN A 206 -13.15 14.78 -10.17
N ASN A 207 -13.09 14.25 -8.94
CA ASN A 207 -13.35 15.00 -7.71
C ASN A 207 -12.19 15.92 -7.29
N PHE A 208 -11.05 15.85 -7.98
CA PHE A 208 -9.85 16.61 -7.65
C PHE A 208 -9.48 17.58 -8.76
N LYS A 209 -8.73 18.65 -8.43
CA LYS A 209 -8.20 19.58 -9.43
C LYS A 209 -7.17 18.87 -10.32
N LEU A 210 -7.01 19.31 -11.58
CA LEU A 210 -6.06 18.70 -12.51
C LEU A 210 -4.63 18.56 -11.94
N SER A 211 -4.16 19.55 -11.17
CA SER A 211 -2.83 19.52 -10.52
C SER A 211 -2.67 18.45 -9.42
N GLN A 212 -3.77 17.91 -8.91
CA GLN A 212 -3.80 16.88 -7.86
C GLN A 212 -3.99 15.47 -8.42
N ARG A 213 -4.28 15.34 -9.71
CA ARG A 213 -4.55 14.06 -10.37
C ARG A 213 -3.24 13.41 -10.82
N PHE A 214 -3.20 12.09 -10.79
CA PHE A 214 -2.16 11.32 -11.46
C PHE A 214 -2.41 11.33 -12.98
N LYS A 215 -1.38 11.60 -13.77
CA LYS A 215 -1.43 11.56 -15.23
C LYS A 215 -1.26 10.14 -15.76
N ILE A 216 -2.16 9.26 -15.36
CA ILE A 216 -2.27 7.90 -15.92
C ILE A 216 -3.39 7.86 -16.96
N SER A 217 -3.18 7.11 -18.04
CA SER A 217 -4.22 6.88 -19.05
C SER A 217 -5.39 6.07 -18.49
N GLU A 218 -6.55 6.13 -19.14
CA GLU A 218 -7.72 5.36 -18.71
C GLU A 218 -7.45 3.85 -18.72
N LEU A 219 -6.70 3.35 -19.72
CA LEU A 219 -6.30 1.94 -19.78
C LEU A 219 -5.41 1.54 -18.59
N GLN A 220 -4.40 2.36 -18.27
CA GLN A 220 -3.53 2.11 -17.11
C GLN A 220 -4.31 2.16 -15.79
N ARG A 221 -5.25 3.10 -15.66
CA ARG A 221 -6.12 3.18 -14.49
C ARG A 221 -7.01 1.95 -14.35
N GLN A 222 -7.60 1.47 -15.44
CA GLN A 222 -8.42 0.24 -15.43
C GLN A 222 -7.60 -0.98 -15.02
N LEU A 223 -6.37 -1.13 -15.55
CA LEU A 223 -5.45 -2.21 -15.17
C LEU A 223 -5.05 -2.14 -13.69
N LEU A 224 -4.75 -0.93 -13.19
CA LEU A 224 -4.46 -0.72 -11.77
C LEU A 224 -5.66 -1.13 -10.90
N LEU A 225 -6.86 -0.64 -11.21
CA LEU A 225 -8.07 -0.98 -10.46
C LEU A 225 -8.39 -2.47 -10.55
N GLN A 226 -8.13 -3.10 -11.69
CA GLN A 226 -8.25 -4.55 -11.86
C GLN A 226 -7.30 -5.29 -10.92
N ALA A 227 -6.01 -4.94 -10.93
CA ALA A 227 -5.02 -5.54 -10.02
C ALA A 227 -5.41 -5.34 -8.53
N MET A 228 -5.91 -4.17 -8.16
CA MET A 228 -6.30 -3.84 -6.78
C MET A 228 -7.42 -4.72 -6.23
N HIS A 229 -8.37 -5.19 -7.05
CA HIS A 229 -9.50 -6.00 -6.57
C HIS A 229 -9.43 -7.48 -6.96
N THR A 230 -8.57 -7.85 -7.90
CA THR A 230 -8.37 -9.24 -8.29
C THR A 230 -7.83 -10.04 -7.10
N THR A 231 -8.44 -11.20 -6.86
CA THR A 231 -8.01 -12.14 -5.82
C THR A 231 -6.92 -13.08 -6.36
N PRO A 232 -6.08 -13.69 -5.50
CA PRO A 232 -4.99 -14.54 -6.00
C PRO A 232 -5.46 -15.71 -6.86
N GLN A 233 -6.57 -16.35 -6.50
CA GLN A 233 -7.12 -17.44 -7.30
C GLN A 233 -7.46 -16.97 -8.73
N LYS A 234 -8.09 -15.80 -8.87
CA LYS A 234 -8.45 -15.21 -10.17
C LYS A 234 -7.22 -14.76 -10.97
N ALA A 235 -6.12 -14.45 -10.29
CA ALA A 235 -4.82 -14.15 -10.92
C ALA A 235 -4.00 -15.42 -11.24
N GLY A 236 -4.50 -16.62 -10.92
CA GLY A 236 -3.85 -17.89 -11.25
C GLY A 236 -2.85 -18.40 -10.20
N TYR A 237 -2.86 -17.86 -8.98
CA TYR A 237 -2.06 -18.39 -7.88
C TYR A 237 -2.69 -19.64 -7.27
N ASP A 238 -1.85 -20.50 -6.69
CA ASP A 238 -2.29 -21.69 -5.96
C ASP A 238 -3.21 -21.30 -4.78
N PRO A 239 -4.47 -21.79 -4.75
CA PRO A 239 -5.45 -21.40 -3.73
C PRO A 239 -5.11 -21.94 -2.33
N VAL A 240 -4.24 -22.96 -2.22
CA VAL A 240 -3.82 -23.50 -0.91
C VAL A 240 -2.91 -22.51 -0.20
N THR A 241 -1.95 -21.96 -0.93
CA THR A 241 -1.01 -20.95 -0.42
C THR A 241 -1.66 -19.56 -0.38
N TYR A 242 -2.32 -19.18 -1.47
CA TYR A 242 -2.93 -17.87 -1.68
C TYR A 242 -4.44 -17.99 -1.82
N TYR A 243 -5.11 -18.13 -0.68
CA TYR A 243 -6.58 -18.17 -0.60
C TYR A 243 -7.21 -16.82 -1.04
N ASP A 244 -8.52 -16.82 -1.31
CA ASP A 244 -9.17 -15.71 -2.02
C ASP A 244 -9.08 -14.35 -1.30
N SER A 245 -9.22 -14.36 0.03
CA SER A 245 -9.08 -13.20 0.91
C SER A 245 -7.64 -12.88 1.32
N TYR A 246 -6.62 -13.56 0.75
CA TYR A 246 -5.23 -13.18 0.96
C TYR A 246 -5.04 -11.71 0.56
N CYS A 247 -4.42 -10.92 1.44
CA CYS A 247 -4.30 -9.46 1.29
C CYS A 247 -5.65 -8.67 1.24
N LYS A 248 -6.77 -9.25 1.69
CA LYS A 248 -8.08 -8.57 1.86
C LYS A 248 -8.51 -8.58 3.33
N PHE A 249 -7.95 -7.68 4.14
CA PHE A 249 -8.14 -7.75 5.60
C PHE A 249 -9.53 -7.30 6.03
N PHE A 250 -10.04 -6.19 5.51
CA PHE A 250 -11.41 -5.79 5.80
C PHE A 250 -12.43 -6.84 5.33
N MET A 251 -13.45 -7.08 6.16
CA MET A 251 -14.57 -8.02 5.96
C MET A 251 -14.22 -9.51 5.93
N PHE A 252 -13.08 -9.92 5.36
CA PHE A 252 -12.78 -11.32 5.05
C PHE A 252 -11.41 -11.80 5.51
N GLY A 253 -10.57 -10.96 6.13
CA GLY A 253 -9.21 -11.34 6.51
C GLY A 253 -9.14 -12.50 7.50
N ASP A 254 -10.18 -12.68 8.32
CA ASP A 254 -10.29 -13.72 9.34
C ASP A 254 -10.96 -15.01 8.85
N THR A 255 -11.10 -15.18 7.54
CA THR A 255 -11.69 -16.38 6.92
C THR A 255 -10.96 -16.72 5.63
N LYS A 256 -10.86 -18.01 5.28
CA LYS A 256 -10.36 -18.47 3.98
C LYS A 256 -11.46 -18.76 2.95
N LYS A 257 -12.71 -18.44 3.27
CA LYS A 257 -13.84 -18.58 2.35
C LYS A 257 -13.71 -17.57 1.21
N ASP A 258 -14.14 -17.98 0.03
CA ASP A 258 -14.17 -17.12 -1.14
C ASP A 258 -15.04 -15.87 -0.90
N ILE A 259 -14.53 -14.73 -1.37
CA ILE A 259 -15.23 -13.46 -1.33
C ILE A 259 -16.39 -13.54 -2.34
N PRO A 260 -17.63 -13.22 -1.94
CA PRO A 260 -18.75 -13.23 -2.88
C PRO A 260 -18.49 -12.33 -4.09
N GLU A 261 -18.80 -12.79 -5.31
CA GLU A 261 -18.46 -12.08 -6.56
C GLU A 261 -18.98 -10.65 -6.66
N HIS A 262 -20.05 -10.33 -5.93
CA HIS A 262 -20.63 -8.99 -5.91
C HIS A 262 -19.87 -8.00 -5.02
N ILE A 263 -18.96 -8.47 -4.17
CA ILE A 263 -18.14 -7.65 -3.27
C ILE A 263 -16.76 -7.44 -3.91
N GLU A 264 -16.49 -6.20 -4.28
CA GLU A 264 -15.22 -5.76 -4.84
C GLU A 264 -14.44 -4.97 -3.77
N ILE A 265 -13.22 -5.42 -3.46
CA ILE A 265 -12.33 -4.76 -2.48
C ILE A 265 -11.07 -4.28 -3.19
N TYR A 266 -11.03 -2.97 -3.48
CA TYR A 266 -9.88 -2.29 -4.06
C TYR A 266 -9.00 -1.78 -2.92
N ASN A 267 -7.95 -2.53 -2.57
CA ASN A 267 -7.14 -2.19 -1.40
C ASN A 267 -5.65 -2.36 -1.60
N LYS A 268 -4.89 -1.85 -0.63
CA LYS A 268 -3.52 -2.29 -0.37
C LYS A 268 -3.34 -2.45 1.13
N VAL A 269 -2.96 -3.66 1.54
CA VAL A 269 -2.58 -3.97 2.92
C VAL A 269 -1.07 -3.84 3.14
N GLY A 270 -0.69 -3.75 4.41
CA GLY A 270 0.66 -4.01 4.86
C GLY A 270 0.67 -4.46 6.31
N TYR A 271 1.60 -5.35 6.65
CA TYR A 271 1.95 -5.65 8.03
C TYR A 271 3.44 -5.88 8.17
N ALA A 272 4.01 -5.42 9.29
CA ALA A 272 5.37 -5.68 9.74
C ALA A 272 5.57 -4.97 11.09
N TYR A 273 6.51 -5.43 11.91
CA TYR A 273 6.83 -4.83 13.21
C TYR A 273 5.59 -4.66 14.11
N GLY A 274 4.72 -5.67 14.13
CA GLY A 274 3.44 -5.66 14.84
C GLY A 274 2.37 -4.72 14.27
N THR A 275 2.69 -3.87 13.30
CA THR A 275 1.73 -2.93 12.74
C THR A 275 1.00 -3.58 11.57
N LEU A 276 -0.34 -3.53 11.53
CA LEU A 276 -1.15 -3.86 10.35
C LEU A 276 -1.88 -2.62 9.85
N THR A 277 -2.02 -2.49 8.53
CA THR A 277 -2.82 -1.45 7.90
C THR A 277 -3.56 -2.02 6.70
N ASP A 278 -4.82 -1.65 6.53
CA ASP A 278 -5.58 -1.85 5.30
C ASP A 278 -6.17 -0.50 4.85
N CYS A 279 -6.05 -0.19 3.56
CA CYS A 279 -6.56 1.01 2.91
C CYS A 279 -7.40 0.57 1.71
N ALA A 280 -8.72 0.66 1.83
CA ALA A 280 -9.64 0.02 0.91
C ALA A 280 -10.78 0.94 0.47
N TYR A 281 -11.21 0.71 -0.77
CA TYR A 281 -12.55 1.05 -1.24
C TYR A 281 -13.30 -0.25 -1.44
N ILE A 282 -14.43 -0.36 -0.76
CA ILE A 282 -15.25 -1.57 -0.73
C ILE A 282 -16.55 -1.24 -1.45
N LYS A 283 -16.96 -2.12 -2.36
CA LYS A 283 -18.17 -1.95 -3.17
C LYS A 283 -18.94 -3.25 -3.26
N ASP A 284 -20.18 -3.21 -2.82
CA ASP A 284 -21.17 -4.26 -3.06
C ASP A 284 -22.05 -3.86 -4.25
N THR A 285 -21.84 -4.53 -5.36
CA THR A 285 -22.57 -4.31 -6.62
C THR A 285 -24.02 -4.81 -6.57
N LYS A 286 -24.33 -5.79 -5.72
CA LYS A 286 -25.67 -6.37 -5.58
C LYS A 286 -26.57 -5.46 -4.74
N ASN A 287 -26.05 -4.97 -3.63
CA ASN A 287 -26.79 -4.11 -2.72
C ASN A 287 -26.56 -2.62 -2.98
N ASN A 288 -25.72 -2.24 -3.96
CA ASN A 288 -25.37 -0.86 -4.31
C ASN A 288 -24.82 -0.07 -3.11
N ILE A 289 -23.91 -0.67 -2.35
CA ILE A 289 -23.24 -0.09 -1.18
C ILE A 289 -21.78 0.15 -1.55
N ASP A 290 -21.22 1.28 -1.15
CA ASP A 290 -19.78 1.51 -1.27
C ASP A 290 -19.27 2.60 -0.33
N PHE A 291 -18.02 2.43 0.10
CA PHE A 291 -17.36 3.34 1.03
C PHE A 291 -15.84 3.19 0.96
N LEU A 292 -15.11 4.18 1.49
CA LEU A 292 -13.68 4.03 1.73
C LEU A 292 -13.42 3.83 3.22
N LEU A 293 -12.45 2.98 3.53
CA LEU A 293 -12.01 2.71 4.89
C LEU A 293 -10.50 2.51 4.90
N THR A 294 -9.81 3.22 5.78
CA THR A 294 -8.40 2.99 6.08
C THR A 294 -8.25 2.85 7.58
N ALA A 295 -7.57 1.81 8.04
CA ALA A 295 -7.31 1.61 9.45
C ALA A 295 -5.93 1.03 9.66
N THR A 296 -5.28 1.43 10.75
CA THR A 296 -4.03 0.86 11.25
C THR A 296 -4.18 0.43 12.70
N ILE A 297 -3.45 -0.62 13.09
CA ILE A 297 -3.41 -1.17 14.44
C ILE A 297 -2.02 -1.76 14.71
N LEU A 298 -1.50 -1.56 15.92
CA LEU A 298 -0.30 -2.20 16.45
C LEU A 298 -0.70 -3.38 17.36
N VAL A 299 -0.18 -4.57 17.08
CA VAL A 299 -0.27 -5.78 17.90
C VAL A 299 1.15 -6.25 18.21
N ASN A 300 1.62 -5.85 19.38
CA ASN A 300 2.94 -6.19 19.90
C ASN A 300 2.88 -6.14 21.43
N LYS A 301 2.35 -7.20 22.06
CA LYS A 301 2.03 -7.18 23.49
C LYS A 301 3.25 -7.23 24.40
N ASP A 302 4.29 -7.96 24.02
CA ASP A 302 5.53 -8.04 24.82
C ASP A 302 6.43 -6.81 24.63
N GLY A 303 6.18 -6.03 23.57
CA GLY A 303 6.91 -4.81 23.27
C GLY A 303 8.30 -5.09 22.70
N ILE A 304 8.56 -6.30 22.20
CA ILE A 304 9.80 -6.68 21.54
C ILE A 304 9.60 -6.56 20.03
N PHE A 305 10.57 -5.99 19.33
CA PHE A 305 10.54 -5.89 17.87
C PHE A 305 11.53 -6.89 17.24
N ASN A 306 11.25 -7.35 16.02
CA ASN A 306 12.05 -8.33 15.28
C ASN A 306 12.17 -9.72 15.93
N ASP A 307 11.23 -10.13 16.77
CA ASP A 307 11.14 -11.47 17.36
C ASP A 307 10.09 -12.37 16.71
N ASP A 308 9.41 -11.84 15.68
CA ASP A 308 8.30 -12.47 14.95
C ASP A 308 7.13 -12.97 15.81
N THR A 309 6.96 -12.43 17.03
CA THR A 309 5.93 -12.85 18.00
C THR A 309 4.76 -11.85 18.08
N PHE A 310 4.21 -11.48 16.92
CA PHE A 310 3.10 -10.51 16.83
C PHE A 310 1.72 -11.18 16.77
N GLU A 311 0.70 -10.60 17.41
CA GLU A 311 -0.67 -11.16 17.44
C GLU A 311 -1.49 -10.81 16.18
N TYR A 312 -0.91 -11.03 15.00
CA TYR A 312 -1.54 -10.73 13.72
C TYR A 312 -2.82 -11.55 13.52
N ASP A 313 -2.77 -12.86 13.74
CA ASP A 313 -3.87 -13.78 13.44
C ASP A 313 -4.91 -13.82 14.56
N GLU A 314 -4.50 -13.57 15.81
CA GLU A 314 -5.37 -13.62 16.98
C GLU A 314 -6.13 -12.31 17.23
N ILE A 315 -5.51 -11.17 16.90
CA ILE A 315 -6.05 -9.83 17.23
C ILE A 315 -6.14 -8.95 16.00
N GLY A 316 -5.02 -8.74 15.30
CA GLY A 316 -4.91 -7.70 14.27
C GLY A 316 -5.86 -7.88 13.09
N ILE A 317 -5.75 -9.02 12.42
CA ILE A 317 -6.57 -9.37 11.25
C ILE A 317 -8.05 -9.51 11.64
N PRO A 318 -8.44 -10.24 12.71
CA PRO A 318 -9.83 -10.28 13.17
C PRO A 318 -10.43 -8.91 13.48
N PHE A 319 -9.65 -8.00 14.09
CA PHE A 319 -10.10 -6.63 14.36
C PHE A 319 -10.43 -5.88 13.07
N LEU A 320 -9.52 -5.89 12.09
CA LEU A 320 -9.74 -5.23 10.79
C LEU A 320 -10.92 -5.88 10.05
N ALA A 321 -11.00 -7.21 10.03
CA ALA A 321 -12.08 -7.92 9.38
C ALA A 321 -13.45 -7.53 9.97
N GLN A 322 -13.57 -7.53 11.30
CA GLN A 322 -14.79 -7.12 11.98
C GLN A 322 -15.11 -5.65 11.75
N LEU A 323 -14.13 -4.74 11.84
CA LEU A 323 -14.33 -3.31 11.57
C LEU A 323 -14.93 -3.09 10.17
N GLY A 324 -14.41 -3.79 9.15
CA GLY A 324 -14.98 -3.73 7.80
C GLY A 324 -16.45 -4.19 7.73
N ARG A 325 -16.81 -5.25 8.47
CA ARG A 325 -18.19 -5.74 8.55
C ARG A 325 -19.12 -4.75 9.26
N GLU A 326 -18.67 -4.12 10.34
CA GLU A 326 -19.46 -3.13 11.08
C GLU A 326 -19.75 -1.89 10.22
N ILE A 327 -18.74 -1.35 9.52
CA ILE A 327 -18.94 -0.23 8.60
C ILE A 327 -19.87 -0.62 7.44
N TYR A 328 -19.72 -1.83 6.89
CA TYR A 328 -20.62 -2.33 5.86
C TYR A 328 -22.08 -2.42 6.36
N GLN A 329 -22.32 -2.90 7.57
CA GLN A 329 -23.67 -2.97 8.16
C GLN A 329 -24.27 -1.59 8.41
N GLN A 330 -23.45 -0.62 8.84
CA GLN A 330 -23.88 0.78 8.96
C GLN A 330 -24.31 1.35 7.60
N GLU A 331 -23.51 1.14 6.55
CA GLU A 331 -23.85 1.56 5.19
C GLU A 331 -25.13 0.88 4.66
N ALA A 332 -25.30 -0.41 4.94
CA ALA A 332 -26.51 -1.14 4.56
C ALA A 332 -27.77 -0.59 5.25
N SER A 333 -27.64 -0.11 6.49
CA SER A 333 -28.75 0.43 7.30
C SER A 333 -29.11 1.88 6.95
N ARG A 334 -28.28 2.58 6.18
CA ARG A 334 -28.54 3.96 5.72
C ARG A 334 -29.54 4.04 4.57
N LYS A 335 -29.84 2.90 3.94
CA LYS A 335 -30.69 2.83 2.75
C LYS A 335 -32.18 2.93 3.03
#